data_AF-A0A9D8EC52-F1
#
_entry.id   AF-A0A9D8EC52-F1
#
_cell.length_a   1.000
_cell.length_b   1.000
_cell.length_c   1.000
_cell.angle_alpha   90.00
_cell.angle_beta   90.00
_cell.angle_gamma   90.00
#
_symmetry.space_group_name_H-M   'P 1'
#
loop_
_entity.id
_entity.type
_entity.pdbx_description
1 polymer ?
#
loop_
_entity_poly.entity_id
_entity_poly.type
_entity_poly.pdbx_seq_one_letter_code
_entity_poly.pdbx_strand_id
1 'polypeptide(L)' 'MPAVRFLPDEVVTAAVSGETLLQAARRAGVPLASACGGEAACSTCRVLIIEGPAGLEPPPEEEAAVLAPLGAEA' A
#
# COMPACT_ATOMS: atom_id res chain seq x y z
N MET A 1 -9.60 2.73 15.45
CA MET A 1 -8.37 2.90 14.65
C MET A 1 -7.92 1.52 14.22
N PRO A 2 -8.01 1.16 12.93
CA PRO A 2 -7.44 -0.09 12.44
C PRO A 2 -5.91 -0.08 12.60
N ALA A 3 -5.31 -1.25 12.71
CA ALA A 3 -3.87 -1.43 12.74
C ALA A 3 -3.42 -2.13 11.46
N VAL A 4 -2.25 -1.74 10.94
CA VAL A 4 -1.61 -2.38 9.79
C VAL A 4 -0.33 -3.03 10.28
N ARG A 5 -0.13 -4.30 9.90
CA ARG A 5 1.10 -5.05 10.16
C ARG A 5 1.86 -5.21 8.84
N PHE A 6 3.08 -4.68 8.79
CA PHE A 6 3.98 -4.83 7.65
C PHE A 6 4.85 -6.07 7.84
N LEU A 7 4.95 -6.89 6.80
CA LEU A 7 5.79 -8.07 6.74
C LEU A 7 6.85 -7.88 5.66
N PRO A 8 8.08 -8.40 5.84
CA PRO A 8 8.54 -9.24 6.96
C PRO A 8 9.06 -8.47 8.19
N ASP A 9 9.06 -7.13 8.16
CA ASP A 9 9.68 -6.29 9.21
C ASP A 9 8.99 -6.35 10.59
N GLU A 10 7.83 -7.02 10.68
CA GLU A 10 7.00 -7.16 11.89
C GLU A 10 6.59 -5.83 12.54
N VAL A 11 6.57 -4.75 11.76
CA VAL A 11 6.16 -3.43 12.24
C VAL A 11 4.65 -3.32 12.25
N VAL A 12 4.09 -2.98 13.40
CA VAL A 12 2.66 -2.71 13.58
C VAL A 12 2.47 -1.22 13.83
N THR A 13 1.59 -0.59 13.07
CA THR A 13 1.26 0.83 13.22
C THR A 13 -0.25 1.05 13.17
N ALA A 14 -0.72 2.07 13.88
CA ALA A 14 -2.10 2.52 13.73
C ALA A 14 -2.26 3.18 12.34
N ALA A 15 -3.33 2.84 11.64
CA ALA A 15 -3.72 3.50 10.39
C ALA A 15 -4.82 4.52 10.64
N VAL A 16 -4.73 5.64 9.93
CA VAL A 16 -5.76 6.68 9.92
C VAL A 16 -6.70 6.40 8.75
N SER A 17 -8.02 6.55 8.94
CA SER A 17 -8.98 6.40 7.85
C SER A 17 -8.67 7.41 6.73
N GLY A 18 -8.63 6.94 5.48
CA GLY A 18 -8.25 7.74 4.31
C GLY A 18 -6.74 7.86 4.08
N GLU A 19 -5.92 7.25 4.93
CA GLU A 19 -4.48 7.15 4.73
C GLU A 19 -4.12 5.97 3.81
N THR A 20 -3.14 6.16 2.93
CA THR A 20 -2.58 5.09 2.11
C THR A 20 -1.60 4.21 2.88
N LEU A 21 -1.42 2.95 2.46
CA LEU A 21 -0.43 2.06 3.07
C LEU A 21 1.01 2.60 2.97
N LEU A 22 1.33 3.33 1.89
CA LEU A 22 2.63 3.98 1.72
C LEU A 22 2.87 5.09 2.77
N GLN A 23 1.85 5.89 3.09
CA GLN A 23 1.94 6.90 4.15
C GLN A 23 2.11 6.26 5.54
N ALA A 24 1.33 5.21 5.82
CA ALA A 24 1.43 4.48 7.08
C ALA A 24 2.81 3.83 7.25
N ALA A 25 3.36 3.22 6.19
CA ALA A 25 4.70 2.65 6.18
C ALA A 25 5.79 3.70 6.45
N ARG A 26 5.73 4.84 5.75
CA ARG A 26 6.69 5.95 5.94
C ARG A 26 6.67 6.48 7.37
N ARG A 27 5.48 6.69 7.95
CA ARG A 27 5.36 7.11 9.37
C ARG A 27 5.97 6.08 10.32
N ALA A 28 5.77 4.79 10.03
CA ALA A 28 6.25 3.69 10.85
C ALA A 28 7.74 3.35 10.63
N GLY A 29 8.41 4.00 9.67
CA GLY A 29 9.80 3.71 9.32
C GLY A 29 9.99 2.42 8.52
N VAL A 30 8.94 1.89 7.92
CA VAL A 30 9.00 0.69 7.06
C VAL A 30 9.53 1.10 5.67
N PRO A 31 10.62 0.49 5.19
CA PRO A 31 11.25 0.88 3.93
C PRO A 31 10.45 0.34 2.73
N LEU A 32 9.52 1.15 2.21
CA LEU A 32 8.92 0.94 0.90
C LEU A 32 9.60 1.83 -0.14
N ALA A 33 10.08 1.22 -1.22
CA ALA A 33 10.56 1.97 -2.37
C ALA A 33 9.39 2.76 -2.97
N SER A 34 9.62 4.02 -3.35
CA SER A 34 8.57 4.87 -3.91
C SER A 34 9.17 5.86 -4.90
N ALA A 35 9.57 5.38 -6.08
CA ALA A 35 10.26 6.19 -7.07
C ALA A 35 9.44 7.41 -7.55
N CYS A 36 8.12 7.25 -7.70
CA CYS A 36 7.20 8.34 -8.07
C CYS A 36 6.65 9.12 -6.85
N GLY A 37 7.03 8.77 -5.63
CA GLY A 37 6.56 9.46 -4.42
C GLY A 37 5.13 9.11 -3.95
N GLY A 38 4.34 8.37 -4.72
CA GLY A 38 2.93 8.05 -4.42
C GLY A 38 1.95 8.50 -5.51
N GLU A 39 2.44 8.98 -6.65
CA GLU A 39 1.65 9.57 -7.73
C GLU A 39 1.09 8.55 -8.74
N ALA A 40 0.94 7.28 -8.35
CA ALA A 40 0.48 6.19 -9.24
C ALA A 40 1.20 6.07 -10.60
N ALA A 41 2.46 6.54 -10.71
CA ALA A 41 3.24 6.53 -11.94
C ALA A 41 4.33 5.43 -12.01
N CYS A 42 4.47 4.61 -10.96
CA CYS A 42 5.41 3.49 -10.90
C CYS A 42 4.84 2.38 -10.01
N SER A 43 5.52 1.22 -9.95
CA SER A 43 5.08 0.05 -9.17
C SER A 43 6.00 -0.31 -8.00
N THR A 44 6.93 0.58 -7.63
CA THR A 44 7.96 0.29 -6.62
C THR A 44 7.43 0.18 -5.18
N CYS A 45 6.28 0.80 -4.90
CA CYS A 45 5.62 0.74 -3.58
C CYS A 45 4.54 -0.34 -3.48
N ARG A 46 4.48 -1.25 -4.47
CA ARG A 46 3.48 -2.32 -4.51
C ARG A 46 3.63 -3.22 -3.28
N VAL A 47 2.49 -3.56 -2.69
CA VAL A 47 2.38 -4.51 -1.57
C VAL A 47 1.35 -5.60 -1.90
N LEU A 48 1.39 -6.69 -1.14
CA LEU A 48 0.37 -7.73 -1.19
C LEU A 48 -0.46 -7.67 0.10
N ILE A 49 -1.78 -7.65 -0.04
CA ILE A 49 -2.69 -7.70 1.11
C ILE A 49 -2.91 -9.17 1.49
N ILE A 50 -2.34 -9.58 2.61
CA ILE A 50 -2.46 -10.95 3.12
C ILE A 50 -3.78 -11.14 3.89
N GLU A 51 -4.19 -10.12 4.65
CA GLU A 51 -5.39 -10.14 5.49
C GLU A 51 -6.09 -8.78 5.47
N GLY A 52 -7.42 -8.81 5.62
CA GLY A 52 -8.25 -7.59 5.71
C GLY A 52 -8.52 -6.80 4.42
N PRO A 53 -8.60 -7.39 3.21
CA PRO A 53 -8.85 -6.61 1.99
C PRO A 53 -10.21 -5.89 1.98
N ALA A 54 -11.21 -6.42 2.72
CA ALA A 54 -12.54 -5.82 2.81
C ALA A 54 -12.57 -4.43 3.46
N GLY A 55 -11.48 -4.00 4.11
CA GLY A 55 -11.35 -2.66 4.68
C GLY A 55 -10.76 -1.62 3.72
N LEU A 56 -10.44 -2.01 2.49
CA LEU A 56 -9.84 -1.16 1.47
C LEU A 56 -10.84 -0.87 0.36
N GLU A 57 -10.76 0.35 -0.17
CA GLU A 57 -11.39 0.68 -1.43
C GLU A 57 -10.61 0.03 -2.58
N PRO A 58 -11.27 -0.30 -3.70
CA PRO A 58 -10.56 -0.78 -4.88
C PRO A 58 -9.54 0.26 -5.37
N PRO A 59 -8.46 -0.16 -6.04
CA PRO A 59 -7.48 0.76 -6.55
C PRO A 59 -8.13 1.75 -7.54
N PRO A 60 -7.77 3.04 -7.50
CA PRO A 60 -8.23 4.02 -8.48
C PRO A 60 -7.73 3.66 -9.88
N GLU A 61 -8.35 4.23 -10.92
CA GLU A 61 -8.06 3.87 -12.32
C GLU A 61 -6.59 4.06 -12.69
N GLU A 62 -5.95 5.11 -12.19
CA GLU A 62 -4.54 5.40 -12.42
C GLU A 62 -3.62 4.32 -11.84
N GLU A 63 -3.93 3.86 -10.62
CA GLU A 63 -3.18 2.78 -9.98
C GLU A 63 -3.44 1.44 -10.67
N ALA A 64 -4.69 1.15 -11.00
CA ALA A 64 -5.08 -0.07 -11.70
C ALA A 64 -4.38 -0.18 -13.07
N ALA A 65 -4.24 0.92 -13.81
CA ALA A 65 -3.55 0.95 -15.09
C ALA A 65 -2.05 0.60 -14.97
N VAL A 66 -1.38 1.03 -13.89
CA VAL A 66 0.02 0.68 -13.62
C VAL A 66 0.18 -0.75 -13.12
N LEU A 67 -0.81 -1.27 -12.38
CA LEU A 67 -0.80 -2.63 -11.83
C LEU A 67 -1.13 -3.71 -12.87
N ALA A 68 -2.03 -3.44 -13.82
CA ALA A 68 -2.53 -4.42 -14.77
C ALA A 68 -1.43 -5.17 -15.57
N PRO A 69 -0.38 -4.51 -16.10
CA PRO A 69 0.69 -5.21 -16.81
C PRO A 69 1.52 -6.16 -15.93
N LEU A 70 1.44 -6.02 -14.61
CA LEU A 70 2.23 -6.79 -13.64
C LEU A 70 1.50 -8.03 -13.12
N GLY A 71 0.32 -8.35 -13.69
CA GLY A 71 -0.51 -9.46 -13.25
C GLY A 71 -0.96 -9.34 -11.79
N ALA A 72 -1.07 -8.11 -11.27
CA ALA A 72 -1.64 -7.88 -9.95
C ALA A 72 -3.17 -7.95 -10.09
N GLU A 73 -3.76 -9.03 -9.59
CA GLU A 73 -5.21 -9.13 -9.43
C GLU A 73 -5.59 -8.24 -8.22
N ALA A 74 -6.63 -7.41 -8.40
CA ALA A 74 -7.13 -6.51 -7.37
C ALA A 74 -7.83 -7.27 -6.23
#